data_AF-A0A328CVX3-F1
#
_entry.id   AF-A0A328CVX3-F1
#
_cell.length_a   1.000
_cell.length_b   1.000
_cell.length_c   1.000
_cell.angle_alpha   90.00
_cell.angle_beta   90.00
_cell.angle_gamma   90.00
#
_symmetry.space_group_name_H-M   'P 1'
#
loop_
_entity.id
_entity.type
_entity.pdbx_description
1 polymer ?
#
loop_
_entity_poly.entity_id
_entity_poly.type
_entity_poly.pdbx_seq_one_letter_code
_entity_poly.pdbx_strand_id
1 'polypeptide(L)'
;MSNLLYYYGMCGLLKECLLHRYFSKEVRGSTEIQESDIVQACRRLLDERQSINVLRFLQAIDKRPDITEGLKKLQCRTLIFVGDHSPFHSEALHFTSKLDRRYSALVEVHG
;
A
#
# COMPACT_ATOMS: atom_id res chain seq x y z
N MET A 1 22.80 -14.96 20.11
CA MET A 1 21.70 -14.13 20.66
C MET A 1 21.40 -12.89 19.80
N SER A 2 22.42 -12.18 19.31
CA SER A 2 22.25 -10.92 18.55
C SER A 2 21.50 -11.09 17.21
N ASN A 3 21.77 -12.15 16.45
CA ASN A 3 21.09 -12.41 15.17
C ASN A 3 19.61 -12.75 15.32
N LEU A 4 19.22 -13.34 16.45
CA LEU A 4 17.83 -13.70 16.71
C LEU A 4 17.02 -12.46 17.07
N LEU A 5 17.55 -11.59 17.93
CA LEU A 5 16.95 -10.30 18.27
C LEU A 5 16.89 -9.36 17.06
N TYR A 6 17.93 -9.35 16.23
CA TYR A 6 17.92 -8.65 14.94
C TYR A 6 16.83 -9.21 14.02
N TYR A 7 16.72 -10.53 13.88
CA TYR A 7 15.68 -11.17 13.08
C TYR A 7 14.27 -10.87 13.60
N TYR A 8 14.03 -10.96 14.92
CA TYR A 8 12.75 -10.64 15.54
C TYR A 8 12.41 -9.15 15.43
N GLY A 9 13.40 -8.25 15.58
CA GLY A 9 13.22 -6.82 15.35
C GLY A 9 12.87 -6.50 13.89
N MET A 10 13.56 -7.14 12.94
CA MET A 10 13.27 -7.01 11.51
C MET A 10 11.89 -7.57 11.16
N CYS A 11 11.42 -8.64 11.82
CA CYS A 11 10.08 -9.19 11.61
C CYS A 11 8.97 -8.17 11.89
N GLY A 12 9.08 -7.40 12.97
CA GLY A 12 8.15 -6.31 13.28
C GLY A 12 8.21 -5.20 12.24
N LEU A 13 9.43 -4.76 11.90
CA LEU A 13 9.65 -3.69 10.92
C LEU A 13 9.04 -3.99 9.54
N LEU A 14 9.12 -5.24 9.08
CA LEU A 14 8.52 -5.63 7.79
C LEU A 14 7.00 -5.43 7.75
N LYS A 15 6.31 -5.68 8.86
CA LYS A 15 4.86 -5.49 8.96
C LYS A 15 4.51 -4.01 9.03
N GLU A 16 5.30 -3.22 9.75
CA GLU A 16 5.18 -1.75 9.75
C GLU A 16 5.37 -1.15 8.35
N CYS A 17 6.27 -1.68 7.53
CA CYS A 17 6.44 -1.21 6.15
C CYS A 17 5.14 -1.31 5.33
N LEU A 18 4.35 -2.37 5.53
CA LEU A 18 3.05 -2.51 4.86
C LEU A 18 2.03 -1.50 5.41
N LEU A 19 1.97 -1.30 6.72
CA LEU A 19 1.07 -0.29 7.30
C LEU A 19 1.42 1.11 6.79
N HIS A 20 2.71 1.48 6.79
CA HIS A 20 3.19 2.75 6.24
C HIS A 20 2.88 2.92 4.75
N ARG A 21 2.89 1.82 3.99
CA ARG A 21 2.59 1.85 2.55
C ARG A 21 1.11 2.13 2.27
N TYR A 22 0.19 1.54 3.04
CA TYR A 22 -1.25 1.59 2.74
C TYR A 22 -2.01 2.68 3.49
N PHE A 23 -1.53 3.11 4.66
CA PHE A 23 -2.24 4.07 5.49
C PHE A 23 -1.48 5.39 5.62
N SER A 24 -2.24 6.48 5.54
CA SER A 24 -1.71 7.83 5.74
C SER A 24 -1.22 8.03 7.18
N LYS A 25 -0.50 9.12 7.44
CA LYS A 25 0.05 9.39 8.77
C LYS A 25 -1.07 9.66 9.78
N GLU A 26 -2.14 10.30 9.33
CA GLU A 26 -3.31 10.67 10.13
C GLU A 26 -4.03 9.44 10.66
N VAL A 27 -4.18 8.41 9.82
CA VAL A 27 -4.92 7.19 10.14
C VAL A 27 -4.08 6.20 10.97
N ARG A 28 -2.74 6.23 10.82
CA ARG A 28 -1.80 5.42 11.62
C ARG A 28 -1.55 5.97 13.03
N GLY A 29 -1.96 7.20 13.29
CA GLY A 29 -1.72 7.86 14.57
C GLY A 29 -0.27 8.32 14.76
N SER A 30 -0.03 8.96 15.91
CA SER A 30 1.26 9.49 16.35
C SER A 30 1.35 9.34 17.88
N THR A 31 2.37 9.92 18.52
CA THR A 31 2.43 9.99 19.98
C THR A 31 1.24 10.74 20.60
N GLU A 32 0.59 11.60 19.83
CA GLU A 32 -0.53 12.45 20.27
C GLU A 32 -1.87 11.98 19.70
N ILE A 33 -1.86 11.25 18.58
CA ILE A 33 -3.07 10.82 17.85
C ILE A 33 -3.20 9.31 17.95
N GLN A 34 -4.34 8.82 18.41
CA GLN A 34 -4.58 7.39 18.49
C GLN A 34 -4.61 6.74 17.10
N GLU A 35 -3.97 5.57 16.96
CA GLU A 35 -4.06 4.74 15.75
C GLU A 35 -5.52 4.31 15.54
N SER A 36 -6.05 4.48 14.33
CA SER A 36 -7.43 4.14 14.00
C SER A 36 -7.73 2.63 14.11
N ASP A 37 -8.99 2.29 14.36
CA ASP A 37 -9.45 0.90 14.51
C ASP A 37 -9.10 0.02 13.30
N ILE A 38 -9.17 0.58 12.09
CA ILE A 38 -8.85 -0.17 10.86
C ILE A 38 -7.35 -0.52 10.79
N VAL A 39 -6.47 0.39 11.18
CA VAL A 39 -5.02 0.13 11.20
C VAL A 39 -4.70 -0.90 12.30
N GLN A 40 -5.30 -0.76 13.47
CA GLN A 40 -5.15 -1.74 14.54
C GLN A 40 -5.63 -3.15 14.13
N ALA A 41 -6.73 -3.24 13.38
CA ALA A 41 -7.24 -4.51 12.86
C ALA A 41 -6.27 -5.11 11.81
N CYS A 42 -5.76 -4.29 10.88
CA CYS A 42 -4.77 -4.73 9.90
C CYS A 42 -3.45 -5.17 10.54
N ARG A 43 -3.00 -4.47 11.59
CA ARG A 43 -1.82 -4.84 12.39
C ARG A 43 -1.97 -6.25 12.96
N ARG A 44 -3.10 -6.54 13.64
CA ARG A 44 -3.42 -7.88 14.15
C ARG A 44 -3.41 -8.95 13.06
N LEU A 45 -3.99 -8.65 11.88
CA LEU A 45 -3.96 -9.57 10.74
C LEU A 45 -2.55 -9.84 10.21
N LEU A 46 -1.68 -8.82 10.18
CA LEU A 46 -0.28 -8.97 9.80
C LEU A 46 0.51 -9.77 10.85
N ASP A 47 0.16 -9.67 12.12
CA ASP A 47 0.79 -10.42 13.20
C ASP A 47 0.64 -11.94 13.03
N GLU A 48 -0.48 -12.39 12.49
CA GLU A 48 -0.72 -13.79 12.12
C GLU A 48 0.10 -14.28 10.91
N ARG A 49 0.71 -13.39 10.13
CA ARG A 49 1.46 -13.77 8.92
C ARG A 49 2.91 -14.12 9.23
N GLN A 50 3.40 -15.14 8.53
CA GLN A 50 4.80 -15.56 8.57
C GLN A 50 5.71 -14.46 7.98
N SER A 51 6.63 -13.92 8.78
CA SER A 51 7.48 -12.77 8.41
C SER A 51 8.31 -13.02 7.15
N ILE A 52 8.77 -14.25 6.92
CA ILE A 52 9.51 -14.60 5.69
C ILE A 52 8.66 -14.42 4.42
N ASN A 53 7.36 -14.69 4.49
CA ASN A 53 6.46 -14.49 3.37
C ASN A 53 6.14 -13.01 3.17
N VAL A 54 6.03 -12.24 4.27
CA VAL A 54 5.90 -10.77 4.22
C VAL A 54 7.13 -10.15 3.55
N LEU A 55 8.35 -10.59 3.92
CA LEU A 55 9.58 -10.14 3.28
C LEU A 55 9.59 -10.43 1.78
N ARG A 56 9.28 -11.67 1.38
CA ARG A 56 9.23 -12.06 -0.04
C ARG A 56 8.21 -11.23 -0.82
N PHE A 57 7.05 -10.96 -0.21
CA PHE A 57 6.01 -10.14 -0.80
C PHE A 57 6.47 -8.68 -0.99
N LEU A 58 7.09 -8.07 0.01
CA LEU A 58 7.66 -6.73 -0.09
C LEU A 58 8.73 -6.66 -1.18
N GLN A 59 9.64 -7.64 -1.22
CA GLN A 59 10.67 -7.72 -2.26
C GLN A 59 10.07 -7.83 -3.68
N ALA A 60 8.93 -8.49 -3.84
CA ALA A 60 8.23 -8.58 -5.11
C ALA A 60 7.59 -7.23 -5.50
N ILE A 61 7.00 -6.50 -4.55
CA ILE A 61 6.45 -5.15 -4.77
C ILE A 61 7.55 -4.18 -5.19
N ASP A 62 8.71 -4.22 -4.56
CA ASP A 62 9.82 -3.29 -4.80
C ASP A 62 10.50 -3.52 -6.16
N LYS A 63 10.44 -4.76 -6.66
CA LYS A 63 11.02 -5.14 -7.97
C LYS A 63 10.03 -5.06 -9.13
N ARG A 64 8.85 -4.46 -8.93
CA ARG A 64 7.83 -4.37 -9.97
C ARG A 64 8.35 -3.61 -11.20
N PRO A 65 8.19 -4.13 -12.43
CA PRO A 65 8.55 -3.40 -13.62
C PRO A 65 7.58 -2.23 -13.86
N ASP A 66 8.03 -1.23 -14.60
CA ASP A 66 7.14 -0.18 -15.10
C ASP A 66 6.14 -0.76 -16.10
N ILE A 67 4.86 -0.49 -15.87
CA ILE A 67 3.74 -0.95 -16.70
C ILE A 67 3.14 0.18 -17.57
N THR A 68 3.71 1.38 -17.56
CA THR A 68 3.16 2.59 -18.21
C THR A 68 2.79 2.36 -19.68
N GLU A 69 3.64 1.69 -20.46
CA GLU A 69 3.36 1.39 -21.87
C GLU A 69 2.28 0.32 -22.06
N GLY A 70 2.12 -0.59 -21.09
CA GLY A 70 1.03 -1.56 -21.06
C GLY A 70 -0.32 -0.90 -20.80
N LEU A 71 -0.36 0.11 -19.91
CA LEU A 71 -1.57 0.85 -19.58
C LEU A 71 -2.15 1.60 -20.77
N LYS A 72 -1.30 2.21 -21.61
CA LYS A 72 -1.72 2.88 -22.85
C LYS A 72 -2.43 1.93 -23.84
N LYS A 73 -2.13 0.64 -23.76
CA LYS A 73 -2.68 -0.40 -24.65
C LYS A 73 -3.90 -1.11 -24.04
N LEU A 74 -4.27 -0.79 -22.80
CA LEU A 74 -5.36 -1.44 -22.10
C LEU A 74 -6.71 -1.01 -22.68
N GLN A 75 -7.51 -1.97 -23.16
CA GLN A 75 -8.80 -1.71 -23.82
C GLN A 75 -10.02 -2.07 -22.95
N CYS A 76 -9.81 -2.69 -21.79
CA CYS A 76 -10.91 -3.03 -20.90
C CYS A 76 -11.40 -1.80 -20.13
N ARG A 77 -12.70 -1.79 -19.81
CA ARG A 77 -13.29 -0.75 -18.96
C ARG A 77 -12.70 -0.86 -17.56
N THR A 78 -12.06 0.23 -17.12
CA THR A 78 -11.27 0.30 -15.90
C THR A 78 -11.85 1.36 -14.97
N LEU A 79 -12.18 0.97 -13.74
CA LEU A 79 -12.53 1.90 -12.67
C LEU A 79 -11.37 1.98 -11.68
N ILE A 80 -10.93 3.19 -11.39
CA ILE A 80 -9.85 3.46 -10.45
C ILE A 80 -10.46 4.13 -9.23
N PHE A 81 -10.27 3.52 -8.06
CA PHE A 81 -10.70 4.08 -6.79
C PHE A 81 -9.49 4.56 -6.01
N VAL A 82 -9.57 5.76 -5.47
CA VAL A 82 -8.54 6.27 -4.56
C VAL A 82 -9.18 7.16 -3.50
N GLY A 83 -8.73 7.02 -2.26
CA GLY A 83 -9.09 7.96 -1.20
C GLY A 83 -8.27 9.24 -1.33
N ASP A 84 -8.88 10.38 -1.04
CA ASP A 84 -8.23 11.70 -1.00
C ASP A 84 -7.00 11.76 -0.07
N HIS A 85 -7.06 11.06 1.07
CA HIS A 85 -5.94 10.96 2.01
C HIS A 85 -5.01 9.76 1.75
N SER A 86 -5.20 9.02 0.65
CA SER A 86 -4.39 7.83 0.39
C SER A 86 -2.95 8.20 0.03
N PRO A 87 -1.93 7.46 0.52
CA PRO A 87 -0.56 7.58 0.02
C PRO A 87 -0.42 7.37 -1.49
N PHE A 88 -1.41 6.73 -2.13
CA PHE A 88 -1.43 6.45 -3.57
C PHE A 88 -2.20 7.47 -4.40
N HIS A 89 -2.69 8.56 -3.81
CA HIS A 89 -3.48 9.58 -4.54
C HIS A 89 -2.76 10.11 -5.78
N SER A 90 -1.51 10.58 -5.63
CA SER A 90 -0.71 11.08 -6.75
C SER A 90 -0.39 10.00 -7.78
N GLU A 91 -0.10 8.76 -7.35
CA GLU A 91 0.13 7.63 -8.24
C GLU A 91 -1.14 7.25 -9.03
N ALA A 92 -2.32 7.32 -8.41
CA ALA A 92 -3.61 7.04 -9.07
C ALA A 92 -3.94 8.10 -10.13
N LEU A 93 -3.65 9.39 -9.85
CA LEU A 93 -3.76 10.46 -10.85
C LEU A 93 -2.79 10.23 -12.02
N HIS A 94 -1.54 9.88 -11.72
CA HIS A 94 -0.55 9.55 -12.74
C HIS A 94 -1.01 8.34 -13.58
N PHE A 95 -1.49 7.27 -12.95
CA PHE A 95 -2.01 6.07 -13.60
C PHE A 95 -3.19 6.39 -14.54
N THR A 96 -4.15 7.19 -14.06
CA THR A 96 -5.30 7.65 -14.85
C THR A 96 -4.85 8.46 -16.08
N SER A 97 -3.78 9.25 -15.96
CA SER A 97 -3.25 10.04 -17.09
C SER A 97 -2.65 9.18 -18.22
N LYS A 98 -2.34 7.90 -17.95
CA LYS A 98 -1.77 6.97 -18.94
C LYS A 98 -2.82 6.08 -19.60
N LEU A 99 -3.99 5.94 -19.00
CA LEU A 99 -5.10 5.19 -19.58
C LEU A 99 -5.87 6.01 -20.62
N ASP A 100 -6.49 5.31 -21.56
CA ASP A 100 -7.45 5.92 -22.48
C ASP A 100 -8.71 6.33 -21.70
N ARG A 101 -9.06 7.62 -21.77
CA ARG A 101 -10.23 8.20 -21.08
C ARG A 101 -11.56 7.63 -21.57
N ARG A 102 -11.60 7.00 -22.75
CA ARG A 102 -12.81 6.31 -23.26
C ARG A 102 -13.13 5.04 -22.48
N TYR A 103 -12.11 4.41 -21.88
CA TYR A 103 -12.25 3.15 -21.15
C TYR A 103 -11.99 3.29 -19.65
N SER A 104 -11.64 4.48 -19.15
CA SER A 104 -11.27 4.66 -17.76
C SER A 104 -12.10 5.74 -17.06
N ALA A 105 -12.38 5.50 -15.78
CA ALA A 105 -12.95 6.51 -14.89
C ALA A 105 -12.26 6.43 -13.52
N LEU A 106 -11.97 7.61 -12.97
CA LEU A 106 -11.40 7.79 -11.64
C LEU A 106 -12.51 8.18 -10.67
N VAL A 107 -12.55 7.52 -9.52
CA VAL A 107 -13.48 7.80 -8.43
C VAL A 107 -12.65 8.16 -7.20
N GLU A 108 -12.67 9.44 -6.86
CA GLU A 108 -12.07 9.95 -5.63
C GLU A 108 -13.09 9.83 -4.49
N VAL A 109 -12.77 8.98 -3.52
CA VAL A 109 -13.61 8.75 -2.34
C VAL A 109 -13.20 9.76 -1.29
N HIS A 110 -14.16 10.60 -0.89
CA HIS A 110 -14.00 11.56 0.19
C HIS A 110 -14.53 10.92 1.47
N GLY A 111 -13.73 10.98 2.54
CA GLY A 111 -14.01 10.39 3.85
C GLY A 111 -14.03 11.41 4.96
#